data_AF-A0A7C7TYD9-F1
#
_entry.id   AF-A0A7C7TYD9-F1
#
_cell.length_a   1.000
_cell.length_b   1.000
_cell.length_c   1.000
_cell.angle_alpha   90.00
_cell.angle_beta   90.00
_cell.angle_gamma   90.00
#
_symmetry.space_group_name_H-M   'P 1'
#
loop_
_entity.id
_entity.type
_entity.pdbx_description
1 polymer ?
#
loop_
_entity_poly.entity_id
_entity_poly.type
_entity_poly.pdbx_seq_one_letter_code
_entity_poly.pdbx_strand_id
1 'polypeptide(L)'
;MGNNAYTRKVLFLSILLMISSLSPLFMESDLLEIENTSEVSQIVDVNTFSSGSPITTIMADMGGTAIFLHQGGHRLLNASVGIEVLPYSTSQTSSHNMVNAQSHGTLNNTSVTPAGVELINANTGPPGSGNNSTTILNAVQWSGSHSYDTLDLRCGIQTCGSITATGSLTITVRILVVAAGTTITANAISGSGTGVGGSTIATQNGYSNGGGGAGHGGSGGTGGGVNGNGGSSYGNSTESGSQGGSVSSSNHPTAVGGKGGGYIRIIASQIDVNGSIKSNGGNGAAGQGITGGSGPGGSGAGGGSGGSIFIKANTVNVGLSGIIEAIGGDGGDGASSFCTGACIGLFDGGDGGGGGGGGRISIMTQVSNFNNQGTISVSGGSGGSGGLPYGTGSTGVTGSTGSTGVNNSSTWAGYTVSSGASQNDGSFITDAWSPNGGQIIDGWVNHTSTIPLNSSLIFKYRYTISGLTTDT
;
A
#
# COMPACT_ATOMS: atom_id res chain seq x y z
N MET A 1 -44.11 -43.08 -10.46
CA MET A 1 -44.19 -42.36 -9.17
C MET A 1 -42.85 -41.69 -8.93
N GLY A 2 -42.82 -40.36 -8.81
CA GLY A 2 -41.59 -39.56 -8.96
C GLY A 2 -40.72 -39.49 -7.70
N ASN A 3 -39.43 -39.79 -7.86
CA ASN A 3 -38.40 -39.63 -6.82
C ASN A 3 -38.14 -38.13 -6.57
N ASN A 4 -38.29 -37.64 -5.33
CA ASN A 4 -37.91 -36.27 -4.98
C ASN A 4 -36.62 -36.28 -4.15
N ALA A 5 -35.56 -35.70 -4.71
CA ALA A 5 -34.17 -35.91 -4.25
C ALA A 5 -33.81 -35.21 -2.91
N TYR A 6 -34.66 -34.29 -2.42
CA TYR A 6 -34.38 -33.51 -1.21
C TYR A 6 -34.58 -34.32 0.08
N THR A 7 -35.64 -35.13 0.18
CA THR A 7 -35.96 -35.90 1.40
C THR A 7 -34.86 -36.91 1.76
N ARG A 8 -34.16 -37.46 0.75
CA ARG A 8 -33.10 -38.45 0.92
C ARG A 8 -31.80 -37.86 1.50
N LYS A 9 -31.54 -36.55 1.33
CA LYS A 9 -30.35 -35.87 1.88
C LYS A 9 -30.51 -35.50 3.35
N VAL A 10 -31.69 -35.07 3.76
CA VAL A 10 -31.97 -34.70 5.17
C VAL A 10 -31.89 -35.94 6.07
N LEU A 11 -32.54 -37.05 5.66
CA LEU A 11 -32.53 -38.29 6.45
C LEU A 11 -31.12 -38.88 6.65
N PHE A 12 -30.25 -38.75 5.64
CA PHE A 12 -28.88 -39.25 5.69
C PHE A 12 -28.00 -38.44 6.66
N LEU A 13 -28.19 -37.12 6.72
CA LEU A 13 -27.43 -36.24 7.61
C LEU A 13 -27.83 -36.44 9.08
N SER A 14 -29.12 -36.64 9.37
CA SER A 14 -29.61 -36.91 10.73
C SER A 14 -29.13 -38.25 11.29
N ILE A 15 -29.01 -39.29 10.45
CA ILE A 15 -28.49 -40.60 10.87
C ILE A 15 -26.98 -40.53 11.14
N LEU A 16 -26.21 -39.80 10.32
CA LEU A 16 -24.76 -39.68 10.51
C LEU A 16 -24.41 -38.95 11.82
N LEU A 17 -25.16 -37.90 12.18
CA LEU A 17 -24.97 -37.14 13.43
C LEU A 17 -25.32 -37.95 14.70
N MET A 18 -26.28 -38.88 14.62
CA MET A 18 -26.63 -39.78 15.73
C MET A 18 -25.59 -40.89 15.96
N ILE A 19 -24.85 -41.29 14.92
CA ILE A 19 -23.79 -42.30 15.02
C ILE A 19 -22.51 -41.70 15.62
N SER A 20 -22.21 -40.42 15.37
CA SER A 20 -21.04 -39.74 15.95
C SER A 20 -21.15 -39.42 17.45
N SER A 21 -22.32 -39.57 18.07
CA SER A 21 -22.55 -39.26 19.49
C SER A 21 -22.60 -40.49 20.42
N LEU A 22 -22.37 -41.70 19.91
CA LEU A 22 -22.46 -42.94 20.67
C LEU A 22 -21.21 -43.81 20.46
N SER A 23 -20.51 -44.10 21.57
CA SER A 23 -19.25 -44.88 21.67
C SER A 23 -18.02 -44.21 21.03
N PRO A 24 -16.83 -44.26 21.67
CA PRO A 24 -16.22 -45.45 22.25
C PRO A 24 -16.49 -45.63 23.75
N LEU A 25 -17.34 -46.61 24.05
CA LEU A 25 -17.41 -47.27 25.35
C LEU A 25 -17.37 -48.77 25.04
N PHE A 26 -16.29 -49.42 25.47
CA PHE A 26 -15.97 -50.85 25.32
C PHE A 26 -15.68 -51.34 23.87
N MET A 27 -14.80 -52.30 23.56
CA MET A 27 -13.63 -52.97 24.20
C MET A 27 -12.97 -53.83 23.07
N GLU A 28 -11.71 -54.26 23.04
CA GLU A 28 -10.45 -53.95 23.76
C GLU A 28 -9.30 -54.83 23.18
N SER A 29 -8.07 -54.31 22.98
CA SER A 29 -6.81 -55.10 23.00
C SER A 29 -5.53 -54.25 22.87
N ASP A 30 -4.63 -54.44 23.84
CA ASP A 30 -3.17 -54.41 23.76
C ASP A 30 -2.47 -53.25 23.03
N LEU A 31 -2.16 -52.20 23.80
CA LEU A 31 -0.91 -51.45 23.62
C LEU A 31 -0.25 -51.25 24.98
N LEU A 32 0.92 -51.87 25.13
CA LEU A 32 1.72 -51.92 26.36
C LEU A 32 1.92 -50.55 27.00
N GLU A 33 1.76 -50.51 28.32
CA GLU A 33 2.41 -49.51 29.16
C GLU A 33 3.90 -49.49 28.85
N ILE A 34 4.39 -48.35 28.34
CA ILE A 34 5.76 -47.95 28.63
C ILE A 34 5.64 -46.96 29.78
N GLU A 35 6.00 -47.45 30.97
CA GLU A 35 6.34 -46.59 32.09
C GLU A 35 7.30 -45.50 31.60
N ASN A 36 6.87 -44.25 31.72
CA ASN A 36 7.82 -43.19 32.02
C ASN A 36 7.43 -42.63 33.39
N THR A 37 7.82 -43.41 34.39
CA THR A 37 7.91 -43.00 35.77
C THR A 37 8.59 -41.64 35.81
N SER A 38 7.87 -40.60 36.22
CA SER A 38 8.52 -39.34 36.60
C SER A 38 9.23 -39.59 37.93
N GLU A 39 10.48 -40.05 37.85
CA GLU A 39 11.37 -40.17 39.00
C GLU A 39 11.61 -38.78 39.60
N VAL A 40 10.85 -38.43 40.63
CA VAL A 40 11.30 -37.47 41.63
C VAL A 40 11.64 -38.24 42.88
N SER A 41 12.97 -38.35 43.09
CA SER A 41 13.56 -39.07 44.21
C SER A 41 13.05 -38.57 45.58
N GLN A 42 13.06 -39.50 46.51
CA GLN A 42 12.74 -39.35 47.92
C GLN A 42 13.79 -38.52 48.69
N ILE A 43 13.54 -38.30 49.99
CA ILE A 43 14.41 -37.72 51.05
C ILE A 43 14.15 -36.21 51.24
N VAL A 44 13.33 -35.76 52.21
CA VAL A 44 13.34 -35.92 53.69
C VAL A 44 14.49 -35.18 54.36
N ASP A 45 14.17 -34.23 55.24
CA ASP A 45 14.99 -33.95 56.42
C ASP A 45 14.12 -33.64 57.65
N VAL A 46 14.68 -33.79 58.85
CA VAL A 46 13.97 -34.18 60.08
C VAL A 46 14.30 -33.26 61.27
N ASN A 47 13.49 -33.34 62.34
CA ASN A 47 13.68 -32.78 63.71
C ASN A 47 13.20 -31.32 63.92
N THR A 48 12.60 -30.91 65.05
CA THR A 48 12.25 -31.60 66.31
C THR A 48 10.98 -30.96 66.93
N PHE A 49 10.31 -31.63 67.87
CA PHE A 49 9.01 -31.21 68.41
C PHE A 49 9.09 -30.35 69.69
N SER A 50 8.16 -29.40 69.83
CA SER A 50 7.72 -28.84 71.12
C SER A 50 6.19 -28.76 71.16
N SER A 51 5.57 -29.09 72.29
CA SER A 51 4.11 -29.05 72.49
C SER A 51 3.59 -27.63 72.69
N GLY A 52 2.30 -27.39 72.35
CA GLY A 52 1.52 -26.29 72.96
C GLY A 52 0.85 -25.24 72.06
N SER A 53 0.97 -25.29 70.72
CA SER A 53 0.32 -24.28 69.85
C SER A 53 -1.19 -24.56 69.63
N PRO A 54 -2.10 -23.58 69.81
CA PRO A 54 -3.52 -23.68 69.46
C PRO A 54 -3.82 -23.21 68.01
N ILE A 55 -2.78 -23.05 67.18
CA ILE A 55 -2.85 -22.47 65.83
C ILE A 55 -2.02 -23.31 64.86
N THR A 56 -2.59 -23.55 63.67
CA THR A 56 -1.87 -24.06 62.49
C THR A 56 -1.92 -23.02 61.38
N THR A 57 -0.77 -22.70 60.80
CA THR A 57 -0.60 -21.74 59.69
C THR A 57 -0.07 -22.47 58.47
N ILE A 58 -0.60 -22.13 57.29
CA ILE A 58 -0.05 -22.51 55.99
C ILE A 58 0.42 -21.23 55.30
N MET A 59 1.64 -21.24 54.75
CA MET A 59 2.21 -20.14 53.96
C MET A 59 2.37 -20.60 52.50
N ALA A 60 2.07 -19.70 51.55
CA ALA A 60 2.40 -19.85 50.14
C ALA A 60 3.51 -18.87 49.77
N ASP A 61 4.43 -19.27 48.90
CA ASP A 61 5.68 -18.53 48.62
C ASP A 61 5.45 -17.16 47.96
N MET A 62 4.26 -16.92 47.38
CA MET A 62 3.81 -15.60 46.91
C MET A 62 3.17 -14.73 48.01
N GLY A 63 3.52 -14.94 49.28
CA GLY A 63 3.18 -14.05 50.41
C GLY A 63 1.79 -14.23 51.03
N GLY A 64 1.02 -15.24 50.62
CA GLY A 64 -0.29 -15.55 51.20
C GLY A 64 -0.19 -16.45 52.44
N THR A 65 -0.98 -16.17 53.49
CA THR A 65 -1.06 -17.03 54.68
C THR A 65 -2.51 -17.38 55.03
N ALA A 66 -2.75 -18.64 55.40
CA ALA A 66 -4.02 -19.12 55.90
C ALA A 66 -3.84 -19.66 57.33
N ILE A 67 -4.72 -19.26 58.24
CA ILE A 67 -4.64 -19.57 59.68
C ILE A 67 -5.90 -20.32 60.11
N PHE A 68 -5.72 -21.50 60.72
CA PHE A 68 -6.81 -22.26 61.34
C PHE A 68 -6.67 -22.19 62.86
N LEU A 69 -7.69 -21.63 63.52
CA LEU A 69 -7.79 -21.56 64.98
C LEU A 69 -8.54 -22.78 65.51
N HIS A 70 -8.05 -23.40 66.58
CA HIS A 70 -8.78 -24.44 67.31
C HIS A 70 -8.61 -24.30 68.82
N GLN A 71 -9.52 -24.90 69.60
CA GLN A 71 -9.33 -24.98 71.05
C GLN A 71 -8.31 -26.07 71.43
N GLY A 72 -7.49 -25.77 72.44
CA GLY A 72 -6.57 -26.75 73.02
C GLY A 72 -7.34 -27.93 73.64
N GLY A 73 -6.84 -29.15 73.41
CA GLY A 73 -7.50 -30.39 73.85
C GLY A 73 -8.51 -30.99 72.87
N HIS A 74 -8.88 -30.27 71.81
CA HIS A 74 -9.77 -30.76 70.75
C HIS A 74 -9.00 -31.12 69.48
N ARG A 75 -9.42 -32.19 68.77
CA ARG A 75 -8.84 -32.61 67.48
C ARG A 75 -9.60 -31.98 66.31
N LEU A 76 -8.89 -31.34 65.40
CA LEU A 76 -9.44 -30.91 64.11
C LEU A 76 -9.86 -32.14 63.29
N LEU A 77 -11.13 -32.22 62.86
CA LEU A 77 -11.64 -33.37 62.10
C LEU A 77 -11.58 -33.15 60.57
N ASN A 78 -11.80 -31.92 60.12
CA ASN A 78 -11.62 -31.50 58.74
C ASN A 78 -11.34 -30.00 58.64
N ALA A 79 -10.70 -29.58 57.54
CA ALA A 79 -10.57 -28.20 57.10
C ALA A 79 -10.35 -28.20 55.58
N SER A 80 -10.74 -27.13 54.89
CA SER A 80 -10.50 -26.96 53.46
C SER A 80 -10.04 -25.55 53.14
N VAL A 81 -9.04 -25.43 52.27
CA VAL A 81 -8.56 -24.18 51.69
C VAL A 81 -8.70 -24.29 50.18
N GLY A 82 -9.25 -23.24 49.55
CA GLY A 82 -9.20 -23.05 48.11
C GLY A 82 -7.95 -22.23 47.76
N ILE A 83 -7.20 -22.69 46.77
CA ILE A 83 -6.06 -21.95 46.20
C ILE A 83 -6.39 -21.72 44.73
N GLU A 84 -6.45 -20.46 44.32
CA GLU A 84 -6.61 -20.05 42.93
C GLU A 84 -5.26 -19.52 42.43
N VAL A 85 -4.79 -20.05 41.30
CA VAL A 85 -3.56 -19.61 40.65
C VAL A 85 -3.94 -19.08 39.27
N LEU A 86 -3.80 -17.77 39.08
CA LEU A 86 -4.05 -17.11 37.81
C LEU A 86 -2.76 -17.03 36.99
N PRO A 87 -2.80 -17.25 35.67
CA PRO A 87 -1.64 -17.07 34.81
C PRO A 87 -1.24 -15.58 34.81
N TYR A 88 0.00 -15.28 35.20
CA TYR A 88 0.57 -13.94 35.14
C TYR A 88 1.57 -13.88 34.00
N SER A 89 1.18 -13.29 32.87
CA SER A 89 2.10 -12.99 31.77
C SER A 89 2.92 -11.75 32.10
N THR A 90 4.25 -11.88 32.02
CA THR A 90 5.14 -10.71 32.03
C THR A 90 5.65 -10.49 30.62
N SER A 91 5.51 -9.25 30.11
CA SER A 91 6.14 -8.86 28.85
C SER A 91 7.63 -8.69 29.08
N GLN A 92 8.43 -9.71 28.74
CA GLN A 92 9.87 -9.66 28.88
C GLN A 92 10.52 -9.26 27.55
N THR A 93 11.17 -8.10 27.52
CA THR A 93 11.96 -7.65 26.37
C THR A 93 13.32 -8.33 26.38
N SER A 94 13.50 -9.36 25.55
CA SER A 94 14.81 -10.00 25.36
C SER A 94 15.60 -9.29 24.24
N SER A 95 16.72 -8.66 24.62
CA SER A 95 17.66 -8.07 23.67
C SER A 95 18.69 -9.11 23.24
N HIS A 96 18.54 -9.64 22.03
CA HIS A 96 19.48 -10.63 21.47
C HIS A 96 20.66 -9.92 20.80
N ASN A 97 21.88 -10.37 21.07
CA ASN A 97 23.05 -9.90 20.34
C ASN A 97 23.01 -10.50 18.92
N MET A 98 23.04 -9.62 17.91
CA MET A 98 22.93 -9.99 16.50
C MET A 98 23.92 -11.08 16.08
N VAL A 99 25.11 -11.16 16.70
CA VAL A 99 26.18 -12.12 16.38
C VAL A 99 25.69 -13.57 16.25
N ASN A 100 24.62 -13.96 16.95
CA ASN A 100 24.02 -15.30 16.86
C ASN A 100 22.65 -15.35 16.16
N ALA A 101 22.21 -14.33 15.41
CA ALA A 101 20.86 -14.28 14.84
C ALA A 101 20.52 -15.49 13.93
N GLN A 102 21.53 -16.09 13.29
CA GLN A 102 21.38 -17.32 12.49
C GLN A 102 20.96 -18.56 13.29
N SER A 103 21.14 -18.59 14.63
CA SER A 103 20.59 -19.66 15.48
C SER A 103 19.13 -19.44 15.90
N HIS A 104 18.53 -18.30 15.50
CA HIS A 104 17.17 -17.91 15.87
C HIS A 104 16.26 -17.64 14.66
N GLY A 105 16.78 -17.66 13.43
CA GLY A 105 15.99 -17.50 12.22
C GLY A 105 16.82 -17.60 10.93
N THR A 106 16.14 -17.75 9.80
CA THR A 106 16.78 -17.78 8.47
C THR A 106 17.00 -16.35 7.97
N LEU A 107 18.25 -15.99 7.64
CA LEU A 107 18.57 -14.72 7.02
C LEU A 107 18.51 -14.84 5.49
N ASN A 108 17.57 -14.15 4.85
CA ASN A 108 17.41 -14.13 3.39
C ASN A 108 18.06 -12.86 2.82
N ASN A 109 19.06 -13.01 1.95
CA ASN A 109 19.89 -11.95 1.37
C ASN A 109 20.62 -11.03 2.37
N THR A 110 20.58 -11.31 3.67
CA THR A 110 21.27 -10.55 4.71
C THR A 110 22.29 -11.38 5.49
N SER A 111 23.40 -10.77 5.88
CA SER A 111 24.39 -11.33 6.80
C SER A 111 24.44 -10.50 8.07
N VAL A 112 24.90 -11.12 9.17
CA VAL A 112 25.25 -10.38 10.38
C VAL A 112 26.74 -10.10 10.37
N THR A 113 27.08 -8.87 10.71
CA THR A 113 28.43 -8.45 11.09
C THR A 113 28.44 -8.01 12.56
N PRO A 114 29.63 -7.83 13.18
CA PRO A 114 29.75 -7.16 14.47
C PRO A 114 29.21 -5.71 14.51
N ALA A 115 28.89 -5.11 13.36
CA ALA A 115 28.33 -3.76 13.25
C ALA A 115 26.80 -3.73 13.00
N GLY A 116 26.15 -4.87 12.74
CA GLY A 116 24.71 -4.97 12.47
C GLY A 116 24.36 -5.94 11.35
N VAL A 117 23.15 -5.81 10.80
CA VAL A 117 22.72 -6.56 9.60
C VAL A 117 23.18 -5.84 8.35
N GLU A 118 23.84 -6.56 7.44
CA GLU A 118 24.22 -6.10 6.10
C GLU A 118 23.50 -6.93 5.03
N LEU A 119 23.60 -6.53 3.76
CA LEU A 119 23.18 -7.34 2.62
C LEU A 119 24.35 -8.19 2.10
N ILE A 120 24.14 -9.50 1.92
CA ILE A 120 25.18 -10.45 1.45
C ILE A 120 25.75 -10.01 0.08
N ASN A 121 24.90 -9.39 -0.74
CA ASN A 121 25.25 -8.81 -2.04
C ASN A 121 24.95 -7.31 -2.06
N ALA A 122 25.75 -6.52 -1.35
CA ALA A 122 25.77 -5.06 -1.50
C ALA A 122 26.39 -4.64 -2.85
N ASN A 123 25.72 -4.94 -3.96
CA ASN A 123 25.99 -4.27 -5.24
C ASN A 123 25.86 -2.75 -5.01
N THR A 124 26.78 -1.95 -5.57
CA THR A 124 26.86 -0.50 -5.33
C THR A 124 25.66 0.27 -5.88
N GLY A 125 24.58 0.35 -5.09
CA GLY A 125 23.31 0.91 -5.52
C GLY A 125 22.24 0.91 -4.44
N PRO A 126 20.97 1.17 -4.81
CA PRO A 126 19.88 1.33 -3.85
C PRO A 126 19.44 0.01 -3.22
N PRO A 127 19.05 0.02 -1.93
CA PRO A 127 18.35 -1.10 -1.30
C PRO A 127 17.15 -1.55 -2.15
N GLY A 128 17.06 -2.86 -2.40
CA GLY A 128 15.99 -3.45 -3.21
C GLY A 128 16.22 -3.44 -4.73
N SER A 129 17.40 -3.04 -5.23
CA SER A 129 17.81 -3.40 -6.60
C SER A 129 17.90 -4.92 -6.75
N GLY A 130 17.51 -5.45 -7.89
CA GLY A 130 17.63 -6.88 -8.18
C GLY A 130 19.09 -7.28 -8.49
N ASN A 131 19.36 -8.59 -8.54
CA ASN A 131 20.68 -9.13 -8.91
C ASN A 131 20.80 -9.45 -10.42
N ASN A 132 19.68 -9.40 -11.16
CA ASN A 132 19.60 -9.78 -12.57
C ASN A 132 19.46 -8.53 -13.46
N SER A 133 20.17 -8.48 -14.57
CA SER A 133 20.02 -7.42 -15.58
C SER A 133 19.02 -7.83 -16.68
N THR A 134 18.34 -6.86 -17.27
CA THR A 134 17.38 -7.07 -18.37
C THR A 134 17.46 -5.98 -19.43
N THR A 135 17.13 -6.33 -20.68
CA THR A 135 17.06 -5.40 -21.80
C THR A 135 15.68 -5.45 -22.45
N ILE A 136 15.05 -4.28 -22.59
CA ILE A 136 13.74 -4.13 -23.22
C ILE A 136 13.95 -3.63 -24.65
N LEU A 137 13.58 -4.46 -25.64
CA LEU A 137 13.69 -4.18 -27.08
C LEU A 137 12.33 -3.99 -27.77
N ASN A 138 11.24 -4.28 -27.07
CA ASN A 138 9.86 -4.20 -27.57
C ASN A 138 8.97 -3.46 -26.54
N ALA A 139 7.75 -3.14 -26.93
CA ALA A 139 6.76 -2.54 -26.03
C ALA A 139 6.32 -3.54 -24.94
N VAL A 140 6.31 -3.10 -23.68
CA VAL A 140 5.79 -3.83 -22.52
C VAL A 140 4.81 -2.96 -21.72
N GLN A 141 3.86 -3.60 -21.04
CA GLN A 141 2.85 -2.95 -20.20
C GLN A 141 3.13 -3.32 -18.73
N TRP A 142 3.53 -2.35 -17.90
CA TRP A 142 3.96 -2.59 -16.52
C TRP A 142 3.13 -1.78 -15.50
N SER A 143 3.05 -2.29 -14.28
CA SER A 143 2.56 -1.57 -13.10
C SER A 143 3.18 -2.19 -11.84
N GLY A 144 3.08 -1.52 -10.70
CA GLY A 144 3.70 -1.97 -9.45
C GLY A 144 5.22 -1.77 -9.43
N SER A 145 5.92 -2.62 -8.68
CA SER A 145 7.36 -2.53 -8.44
C SER A 145 8.16 -3.51 -9.29
N HIS A 146 9.21 -3.02 -9.95
CA HIS A 146 10.12 -3.81 -10.78
C HIS A 146 11.56 -3.59 -10.33
N SER A 147 12.28 -4.67 -10.02
CA SER A 147 13.65 -4.63 -9.48
C SER A 147 14.64 -5.41 -10.34
N TYR A 148 15.71 -4.73 -10.77
CA TYR A 148 16.79 -5.30 -11.58
C TYR A 148 18.16 -4.79 -11.11
N ASP A 149 19.23 -5.38 -11.59
CA ASP A 149 20.58 -4.82 -11.44
C ASP A 149 20.77 -3.71 -12.49
N THR A 150 20.76 -4.06 -13.77
CA THR A 150 20.67 -3.10 -14.88
C THR A 150 19.35 -3.27 -15.64
N LEU A 151 18.66 -2.18 -15.92
CA LEU A 151 17.53 -2.11 -16.86
C LEU A 151 17.93 -1.24 -18.04
N ASP A 152 18.02 -1.83 -19.23
CA ASP A 152 18.43 -1.14 -20.47
C ASP A 152 17.27 -1.15 -21.49
N LEU A 153 16.72 0.02 -21.81
CA LEU A 153 15.75 0.18 -22.89
C LEU A 153 16.51 0.58 -24.15
N ARG A 154 16.45 -0.24 -25.21
CA ARG A 154 17.12 0.05 -26.49
C ARG A 154 16.22 -0.17 -27.70
N CYS A 155 16.63 0.40 -28.84
CA CYS A 155 16.11 -0.01 -30.14
C CYS A 155 16.78 -1.30 -30.63
N GLY A 156 15.96 -2.26 -31.02
CA GLY A 156 16.34 -3.41 -31.84
C GLY A 156 16.32 -3.04 -33.33
N ILE A 157 16.21 -4.06 -34.19
CA ILE A 157 16.31 -3.89 -35.66
C ILE A 157 15.05 -3.23 -36.26
N GLN A 158 13.86 -3.46 -35.68
CA GLN A 158 12.58 -2.97 -36.20
C GLN A 158 11.74 -2.19 -35.17
N THR A 159 11.98 -2.40 -33.88
CA THR A 159 11.19 -1.89 -32.77
C THR A 159 12.09 -1.28 -31.71
N CYS A 160 11.57 -0.31 -30.98
CA CYS A 160 12.23 0.25 -29.81
C CYS A 160 11.56 -0.23 -28.52
N GLY A 161 12.39 -0.49 -27.51
CA GLY A 161 11.93 -0.78 -26.17
C GLY A 161 11.07 0.37 -25.63
N SER A 162 9.90 0.03 -25.10
CA SER A 162 9.06 1.00 -24.42
C SER A 162 8.32 0.37 -23.26
N ILE A 163 8.26 1.08 -22.13
CA ILE A 163 7.47 0.70 -20.97
C ILE A 163 6.27 1.63 -20.92
N THR A 164 5.07 1.08 -21.10
CA THR A 164 3.82 1.81 -20.85
C THR A 164 3.28 1.39 -19.48
N ALA A 165 3.08 2.37 -18.61
CA ALA A 165 2.56 2.15 -17.28
C ALA A 165 1.03 2.01 -17.33
N THR A 166 0.48 0.94 -16.77
CA THR A 166 -0.98 0.73 -16.63
C THR A 166 -1.52 1.18 -15.27
N GLY A 167 -0.64 1.69 -14.41
CA GLY A 167 -0.92 2.22 -13.07
C GLY A 167 0.35 2.87 -12.52
N SER A 168 0.44 3.05 -11.20
CA SER A 168 1.68 3.50 -10.56
C SER A 168 2.83 2.54 -10.87
N LEU A 169 3.97 3.08 -11.31
CA LEU A 169 5.16 2.33 -11.71
C LEU A 169 6.35 2.70 -10.80
N THR A 170 6.93 1.72 -10.14
CA THR A 170 8.19 1.87 -9.39
C THR A 170 9.28 1.00 -10.02
N ILE A 171 10.42 1.59 -10.34
CA ILE A 171 11.60 0.92 -10.87
C ILE A 171 12.74 1.11 -9.85
N THR A 172 13.29 0.00 -9.34
CA THR A 172 14.43 0.01 -8.40
C THR A 172 15.60 -0.74 -9.01
N VAL A 173 16.67 -0.03 -9.40
CA VAL A 173 17.79 -0.63 -10.15
C VAL A 173 19.15 -0.12 -9.68
N ARG A 174 20.24 -0.79 -10.03
CA ARG A 174 21.58 -0.17 -9.92
C ARG A 174 21.80 0.80 -11.08
N ILE A 175 21.52 0.39 -12.31
CA ILE A 175 21.67 1.22 -13.52
C ILE A 175 20.35 1.22 -14.31
N LEU A 176 19.85 2.40 -14.67
CA LEU A 176 18.79 2.58 -15.67
C LEU A 176 19.37 3.26 -16.91
N VAL A 177 19.23 2.63 -18.07
CA VAL A 177 19.50 3.25 -19.38
C VAL A 177 18.19 3.39 -20.14
N VAL A 178 17.83 4.62 -20.50
CA VAL A 178 16.74 4.93 -21.44
C VAL A 178 17.40 5.44 -22.70
N ALA A 179 17.76 4.56 -23.63
CA ALA A 179 18.50 4.95 -24.83
C ALA A 179 17.65 5.80 -25.80
N ALA A 180 18.32 6.51 -26.72
CA ALA A 180 17.63 7.29 -27.76
C ALA A 180 16.61 6.44 -28.54
N GLY A 181 15.45 7.01 -28.83
CA GLY A 181 14.32 6.32 -29.47
C GLY A 181 13.45 5.46 -28.54
N THR A 182 13.81 5.29 -27.26
CA THR A 182 13.02 4.51 -26.28
C THR A 182 12.20 5.39 -25.34
N THR A 183 11.22 4.81 -24.65
CA THR A 183 10.30 5.57 -23.79
C THR A 183 9.81 4.79 -22.57
N ILE A 184 9.79 5.44 -21.41
CA ILE A 184 8.96 5.06 -20.25
C ILE A 184 7.81 6.07 -20.20
N THR A 185 6.55 5.62 -20.26
CA THR A 185 5.37 6.50 -20.32
C THR A 185 4.29 6.08 -19.32
N ALA A 186 3.70 7.04 -18.63
CA ALA A 186 2.51 6.88 -17.80
C ALA A 186 1.41 7.88 -18.22
N ASN A 187 1.36 8.21 -19.51
CA ASN A 187 0.48 9.28 -20.02
C ASN A 187 -1.00 8.92 -19.95
N ALA A 188 -1.84 9.90 -19.59
CA ALA A 188 -3.30 9.85 -19.69
C ALA A 188 -3.97 8.60 -19.05
N ILE A 189 -3.49 8.15 -17.89
CA ILE A 189 -4.03 6.97 -17.19
C ILE A 189 -5.06 7.31 -16.10
N SER A 190 -4.96 8.48 -15.46
CA SER A 190 -5.76 8.82 -14.29
C SER A 190 -7.13 9.43 -14.65
N GLY A 191 -8.21 8.77 -14.22
CA GLY A 191 -9.59 9.27 -14.36
C GLY A 191 -10.11 10.03 -13.12
N SER A 192 -9.23 10.39 -12.18
CA SER A 192 -9.61 11.03 -10.92
C SER A 192 -8.43 11.79 -10.32
N GLY A 193 -8.68 12.52 -9.24
CA GLY A 193 -7.65 13.23 -8.45
C GLY A 193 -8.27 14.39 -7.67
N THR A 194 -7.44 15.20 -7.01
CA THR A 194 -7.92 16.31 -6.15
C THR A 194 -7.98 17.66 -6.86
N GLY A 195 -7.36 17.78 -8.04
CA GLY A 195 -7.39 18.96 -8.91
C GLY A 195 -8.25 18.72 -10.15
N VAL A 196 -9.34 17.96 -10.05
CA VAL A 196 -10.24 17.71 -11.18
C VAL A 196 -10.82 19.01 -11.72
N GLY A 197 -10.87 19.14 -13.04
CA GLY A 197 -11.41 20.31 -13.72
C GLY A 197 -12.94 20.40 -13.62
N GLY A 198 -13.47 21.61 -13.58
CA GLY A 198 -14.91 21.87 -13.51
C GLY A 198 -15.64 21.30 -14.73
N SER A 199 -16.51 20.32 -14.50
CA SER A 199 -17.39 19.78 -15.54
C SER A 199 -18.63 20.65 -15.71
N THR A 200 -19.12 20.76 -16.94
CA THR A 200 -20.26 21.62 -17.30
C THR A 200 -21.38 20.78 -17.91
N ILE A 201 -22.61 21.26 -17.77
CA ILE A 201 -23.80 20.67 -18.39
C ILE A 201 -24.44 21.76 -19.24
N ALA A 202 -24.71 21.46 -20.50
CA ALA A 202 -25.39 22.36 -21.41
C ALA A 202 -26.83 22.63 -20.97
N THR A 203 -27.28 23.86 -21.24
CA THR A 203 -28.70 24.18 -21.14
C THR A 203 -29.49 23.48 -22.26
N GLN A 204 -30.82 23.40 -22.16
CA GLN A 204 -31.68 22.72 -23.15
C GLN A 204 -31.50 23.23 -24.59
N ASN A 205 -30.98 24.44 -24.77
CA ASN A 205 -30.70 25.02 -26.08
C ASN A 205 -29.41 24.47 -26.73
N GLY A 206 -28.62 23.66 -26.03
CA GLY A 206 -27.36 23.06 -26.52
C GLY A 206 -26.10 23.84 -26.13
N TYR A 207 -26.22 25.15 -25.92
CA TYR A 207 -25.12 25.99 -25.46
C TYR A 207 -24.65 25.62 -24.05
N SER A 208 -23.32 25.52 -23.89
CA SER A 208 -22.58 25.16 -22.67
C SER A 208 -21.28 25.94 -22.59
N ASN A 209 -20.80 26.17 -21.37
CA ASN A 209 -19.43 26.65 -21.14
C ASN A 209 -18.45 25.49 -21.33
N GLY A 210 -17.21 25.79 -21.73
CA GLY A 210 -16.16 24.77 -21.87
C GLY A 210 -15.81 24.10 -20.54
N GLY A 211 -15.37 22.84 -20.60
CA GLY A 211 -14.89 22.13 -19.41
C GLY A 211 -13.57 22.73 -18.90
N GLY A 212 -13.44 22.92 -17.59
CA GLY A 212 -12.18 23.40 -17.00
C GLY A 212 -11.06 22.36 -17.09
N GLY A 213 -9.83 22.78 -17.33
CA GLY A 213 -8.66 21.90 -17.27
C GLY A 213 -8.36 21.45 -15.85
N ALA A 214 -7.72 20.30 -15.69
CA ALA A 214 -7.32 19.80 -14.38
C ALA A 214 -6.05 20.49 -13.86
N GLY A 215 -5.90 20.62 -12.54
CA GLY A 215 -4.65 20.97 -11.88
C GLY A 215 -3.89 19.74 -11.38
N HIS A 216 -2.61 19.90 -11.10
CA HIS A 216 -1.68 19.04 -10.34
C HIS A 216 -0.30 19.66 -10.54
N GLY A 217 0.45 20.05 -9.50
CA GLY A 217 1.68 20.85 -9.68
C GLY A 217 1.37 22.31 -10.05
N GLY A 218 0.77 22.55 -11.22
CA GLY A 218 0.13 23.81 -11.62
C GLY A 218 -1.40 23.73 -11.50
N SER A 219 -2.09 24.87 -11.50
CA SER A 219 -3.54 24.93 -11.69
C SER A 219 -3.92 24.65 -13.15
N GLY A 220 -5.10 24.07 -13.37
CA GLY A 220 -5.71 23.99 -14.70
C GLY A 220 -6.28 25.32 -15.15
N GLY A 221 -6.36 25.52 -16.46
CA GLY A 221 -7.02 26.67 -17.08
C GLY A 221 -8.53 26.55 -16.99
N THR A 222 -9.23 27.67 -17.04
CA THR A 222 -10.69 27.71 -17.19
C THR A 222 -11.11 27.35 -18.61
N GLY A 223 -12.23 26.64 -18.76
CA GLY A 223 -12.95 26.61 -20.03
C GLY A 223 -13.53 27.99 -20.38
N GLY A 224 -13.84 28.19 -21.65
CA GLY A 224 -14.53 29.37 -22.14
C GLY A 224 -15.95 29.49 -21.58
N GLY A 225 -16.48 30.71 -21.56
CA GLY A 225 -17.78 31.02 -20.98
C GLY A 225 -17.70 31.31 -19.47
N VAL A 226 -18.81 31.13 -18.77
CA VAL A 226 -18.93 31.37 -17.32
C VAL A 226 -19.03 30.06 -16.54
N ASN A 227 -18.27 29.92 -15.45
CA ASN A 227 -18.24 28.74 -14.56
C ASN A 227 -17.47 27.50 -15.07
N GLY A 228 -16.71 27.59 -16.17
CA GLY A 228 -15.77 26.54 -16.61
C GLY A 228 -14.51 26.43 -15.74
N ASN A 229 -14.64 26.33 -14.42
CA ASN A 229 -13.52 26.55 -13.49
C ASN A 229 -12.40 25.51 -13.65
N GLY A 230 -11.14 25.98 -13.77
CA GLY A 230 -9.96 25.11 -13.77
C GLY A 230 -9.70 24.50 -12.39
N GLY A 231 -9.10 23.31 -12.37
CA GLY A 231 -8.77 22.59 -11.14
C GLY A 231 -7.59 23.20 -10.39
N SER A 232 -7.65 23.22 -9.06
CA SER A 232 -6.58 23.73 -8.20
C SER A 232 -5.27 22.94 -8.33
N SER A 233 -4.13 23.61 -8.13
CA SER A 233 -2.86 22.92 -7.92
C SER A 233 -2.90 22.11 -6.61
N TYR A 234 -2.26 20.93 -6.63
CA TYR A 234 -2.05 20.07 -5.47
C TYR A 234 -0.74 19.26 -5.63
N GLY A 235 -0.45 18.43 -4.64
CA GLY A 235 0.49 17.31 -4.75
C GLY A 235 1.83 17.52 -4.06
N ASN A 236 2.57 16.42 -3.88
CA ASN A 236 3.95 16.40 -3.36
C ASN A 236 4.90 15.54 -4.21
N SER A 237 4.46 15.08 -5.40
CA SER A 237 5.19 14.23 -6.37
C SER A 237 5.15 12.72 -6.08
N THR A 238 4.18 12.23 -5.29
CA THR A 238 3.97 10.80 -5.00
C THR A 238 2.65 10.24 -5.56
N GLU A 239 1.97 11.04 -6.40
CA GLU A 239 0.58 10.84 -6.82
C GLU A 239 0.39 11.04 -8.33
N SER A 240 -0.73 10.56 -8.87
CA SER A 240 -1.11 10.82 -10.26
C SER A 240 -1.78 12.19 -10.43
N GLY A 241 -1.77 12.69 -11.67
CA GLY A 241 -2.51 13.86 -12.10
C GLY A 241 -4.03 13.62 -12.12
N SER A 242 -4.78 14.69 -12.37
CA SER A 242 -6.24 14.73 -12.34
C SER A 242 -6.86 14.78 -13.74
N GLN A 243 -8.11 14.31 -13.85
CA GLN A 243 -8.90 14.41 -15.07
C GLN A 243 -9.49 15.82 -15.27
N GLY A 244 -9.48 16.32 -16.50
CA GLY A 244 -10.16 17.56 -16.88
C GLY A 244 -11.69 17.45 -16.80
N GLY A 245 -12.36 18.60 -16.78
CA GLY A 245 -13.82 18.69 -16.75
C GLY A 245 -14.45 18.22 -18.05
N SER A 246 -15.50 17.41 -17.95
CA SER A 246 -16.29 16.96 -19.11
C SER A 246 -17.44 17.92 -19.40
N VAL A 247 -17.91 17.98 -20.64
CA VAL A 247 -19.11 18.72 -21.05
C VAL A 247 -20.18 17.73 -21.48
N SER A 248 -21.35 17.76 -20.84
CA SER A 248 -22.50 16.92 -21.23
C SER A 248 -23.67 17.78 -21.73
N SER A 249 -24.48 17.23 -22.64
CA SER A 249 -25.62 17.92 -23.25
C SER A 249 -26.71 16.93 -23.63
N SER A 250 -27.96 17.40 -23.74
CA SER A 250 -29.04 16.64 -24.40
C SER A 250 -28.92 16.65 -25.92
N ASN A 251 -28.20 17.62 -26.48
CA ASN A 251 -28.19 17.92 -27.92
C ASN A 251 -26.87 17.52 -28.60
N HIS A 252 -25.83 17.23 -27.81
CA HIS A 252 -24.50 16.84 -28.29
C HIS A 252 -23.99 15.62 -27.49
N PRO A 253 -23.22 14.71 -28.11
CA PRO A 253 -22.45 13.71 -27.39
C PRO A 253 -21.55 14.35 -26.32
N THR A 254 -21.40 13.69 -25.17
CA THR A 254 -20.53 14.16 -24.08
C THR A 254 -19.08 14.30 -24.54
N ALA A 255 -18.53 15.52 -24.47
CA ALA A 255 -17.09 15.75 -24.61
C ALA A 255 -16.43 15.34 -23.28
N VAL A 256 -15.62 14.28 -23.31
CA VAL A 256 -14.96 13.73 -22.12
C VAL A 256 -13.66 14.49 -21.84
N GLY A 257 -13.47 14.91 -20.59
CA GLY A 257 -12.26 15.59 -20.14
C GLY A 257 -11.04 14.67 -20.17
N GLY A 258 -9.89 15.23 -20.51
CA GLY A 258 -8.63 14.50 -20.68
C GLY A 258 -8.16 13.88 -19.37
N LYS A 259 -7.65 12.64 -19.43
CA LYS A 259 -7.14 11.92 -18.24
C LYS A 259 -5.82 12.53 -17.74
N GLY A 260 -5.59 12.49 -16.44
CA GLY A 260 -4.32 12.91 -15.85
C GLY A 260 -3.16 11.94 -16.15
N GLY A 261 -1.93 12.45 -16.12
CA GLY A 261 -0.72 11.63 -16.14
C GLY A 261 -0.59 10.77 -14.89
N GLY A 262 0.15 9.67 -14.97
CA GLY A 262 0.33 8.70 -13.89
C GLY A 262 1.43 9.06 -12.89
N TYR A 263 1.92 8.04 -12.19
CA TYR A 263 3.06 8.16 -11.27
C TYR A 263 4.18 7.20 -11.68
N ILE A 264 5.35 7.77 -11.99
CA ILE A 264 6.59 7.04 -12.23
C ILE A 264 7.56 7.36 -11.09
N ARG A 265 8.05 6.32 -10.42
CA ARG A 265 9.08 6.40 -9.37
C ARG A 265 10.31 5.60 -9.81
N ILE A 266 11.47 6.23 -9.82
CA ILE A 266 12.74 5.60 -10.18
C ILE A 266 13.71 5.77 -9.03
N ILE A 267 14.23 4.66 -8.55
CA ILE A 267 15.25 4.56 -7.51
C ILE A 267 16.47 3.88 -8.15
N ALA A 268 17.60 4.57 -8.21
CA ALA A 268 18.76 4.10 -8.97
C ALA A 268 20.12 4.37 -8.30
N SER A 269 21.19 3.72 -8.74
CA SER A 269 22.55 4.28 -8.53
C SER A 269 22.82 5.30 -9.64
N GLN A 270 22.72 4.86 -10.90
CA GLN A 270 22.92 5.68 -12.09
C GLN A 270 21.70 5.64 -13.00
N ILE A 271 21.36 6.79 -13.60
CA ILE A 271 20.34 6.91 -14.65
C ILE A 271 20.92 7.68 -15.83
N ASP A 272 20.84 7.10 -17.02
CA ASP A 272 21.22 7.73 -18.29
C ASP A 272 19.99 7.86 -19.21
N VAL A 273 19.49 9.09 -19.39
CA VAL A 273 18.30 9.40 -20.20
C VAL A 273 18.73 10.04 -21.52
N ASN A 274 18.65 9.27 -22.60
CA ASN A 274 18.79 9.74 -23.98
C ASN A 274 17.49 9.56 -24.81
N GLY A 275 16.55 8.77 -24.31
CA GLY A 275 15.17 8.67 -24.79
C GLY A 275 14.22 9.53 -23.95
N SER A 276 13.00 9.03 -23.70
CA SER A 276 11.96 9.79 -22.98
C SER A 276 11.46 9.12 -21.69
N ILE A 277 11.20 9.90 -20.65
CA ILE A 277 10.41 9.53 -19.47
C ILE A 277 9.24 10.49 -19.36
N LYS A 278 8.00 10.01 -19.51
CA LYS A 278 6.80 10.84 -19.70
C LYS A 278 5.68 10.49 -18.73
N SER A 279 5.05 11.50 -18.15
CA SER A 279 3.83 11.35 -17.35
C SER A 279 2.87 12.50 -17.67
N ASN A 280 2.46 12.59 -18.93
CA ASN A 280 1.68 13.71 -19.45
C ASN A 280 0.18 13.50 -19.22
N GLY A 281 -0.55 14.61 -19.06
CA GLY A 281 -2.00 14.62 -19.21
C GLY A 281 -2.42 14.31 -20.65
N GLY A 282 -3.63 13.77 -20.80
CA GLY A 282 -4.30 13.63 -22.09
C GLY A 282 -5.11 14.88 -22.42
N ASN A 283 -5.30 15.13 -23.71
CA ASN A 283 -6.10 16.26 -24.19
C ASN A 283 -7.59 16.04 -23.91
N GLY A 284 -8.33 17.14 -23.72
CA GLY A 284 -9.78 17.12 -23.65
C GLY A 284 -10.41 16.81 -25.02
N ALA A 285 -11.54 16.12 -25.03
CA ALA A 285 -12.29 15.92 -26.26
C ALA A 285 -12.82 17.25 -26.82
N ALA A 286 -12.70 17.45 -28.13
CA ALA A 286 -13.35 18.55 -28.81
C ALA A 286 -14.88 18.43 -28.72
N GLY A 287 -15.54 19.58 -28.63
CA GLY A 287 -16.99 19.67 -28.73
C GLY A 287 -17.49 19.13 -30.08
N GLN A 288 -18.75 18.71 -30.11
CA GLN A 288 -19.35 18.08 -31.28
C GLN A 288 -20.49 18.94 -31.84
N GLY A 289 -20.72 18.88 -33.15
CA GLY A 289 -21.88 19.51 -33.78
C GLY A 289 -23.20 18.87 -33.30
N ILE A 290 -24.34 19.46 -33.68
CA ILE A 290 -25.65 18.86 -33.42
C ILE A 290 -25.90 17.67 -34.38
N THR A 291 -26.35 16.53 -33.83
CA THR A 291 -26.61 15.32 -34.63
C THR A 291 -27.99 15.40 -35.29
N GLY A 292 -28.04 16.06 -36.46
CA GLY A 292 -29.24 16.17 -37.28
C GLY A 292 -30.09 17.40 -36.94
N GLY A 293 -30.32 18.25 -37.95
CA GLY A 293 -31.01 19.53 -37.79
C GLY A 293 -30.06 20.71 -37.63
N SER A 294 -30.54 21.76 -36.98
CA SER A 294 -29.85 23.05 -36.84
C SER A 294 -29.74 23.44 -35.37
N GLY A 295 -28.61 24.01 -34.95
CA GLY A 295 -28.35 24.34 -33.55
C GLY A 295 -26.94 24.88 -33.28
N PRO A 296 -26.65 25.29 -32.03
CA PRO A 296 -25.33 25.76 -31.63
C PRO A 296 -24.28 24.64 -31.71
N GLY A 297 -23.02 25.03 -31.59
CA GLY A 297 -21.92 24.09 -31.43
C GLY A 297 -21.84 23.56 -30.00
N GLY A 298 -21.55 22.27 -29.83
CA GLY A 298 -21.18 21.71 -28.52
C GLY A 298 -19.80 22.19 -28.08
N SER A 299 -19.61 22.36 -26.77
CA SER A 299 -18.38 22.93 -26.19
C SER A 299 -17.33 21.86 -25.86
N GLY A 300 -16.06 22.26 -25.89
CA GLY A 300 -14.90 21.39 -25.66
C GLY A 300 -14.64 21.09 -24.20
N ALA A 301 -14.10 19.90 -23.93
CA ALA A 301 -13.76 19.43 -22.59
C ALA A 301 -12.35 19.88 -22.16
N GLY A 302 -12.11 19.92 -20.85
CA GLY A 302 -10.83 20.34 -20.29
C GLY A 302 -9.73 19.30 -20.46
N GLY A 303 -8.48 19.75 -20.58
CA GLY A 303 -7.30 18.90 -20.60
C GLY A 303 -6.98 18.29 -19.22
N GLY A 304 -6.42 17.09 -19.22
CA GLY A 304 -5.91 16.44 -17.99
C GLY A 304 -4.58 17.03 -17.57
N SER A 305 -4.26 16.99 -16.27
CA SER A 305 -2.99 17.52 -15.77
C SER A 305 -1.84 16.54 -15.96
N GLY A 306 -0.61 17.06 -15.99
CA GLY A 306 0.58 16.21 -15.89
C GLY A 306 0.59 15.41 -14.60
N GLY A 307 1.21 14.24 -14.59
CA GLY A 307 1.36 13.37 -13.43
C GLY A 307 2.61 13.67 -12.61
N SER A 308 3.13 12.67 -11.91
CA SER A 308 4.38 12.76 -11.14
C SER A 308 5.49 11.89 -11.71
N ILE A 309 6.70 12.44 -11.79
CA ILE A 309 7.95 11.72 -11.99
C ILE A 309 8.85 12.00 -10.79
N PHE A 310 9.11 10.97 -9.98
CA PHE A 310 10.06 11.02 -8.88
C PHE A 310 11.31 10.21 -9.22
N ILE A 311 12.48 10.82 -9.09
CA ILE A 311 13.78 10.21 -9.34
C ILE A 311 14.66 10.42 -8.09
N LYS A 312 15.13 9.33 -7.47
CA LYS A 312 16.20 9.37 -6.46
C LYS A 312 17.35 8.49 -6.93
N ALA A 313 18.51 9.08 -7.19
CA ALA A 313 19.70 8.37 -7.62
C ALA A 313 20.98 8.88 -6.96
N ASN A 314 22.13 8.24 -7.23
CA ASN A 314 23.43 8.88 -7.01
C ASN A 314 23.71 9.86 -8.15
N THR A 315 23.61 9.38 -9.39
CA THR A 315 23.90 10.15 -10.61
C THR A 315 22.74 10.10 -11.60
N VAL A 316 22.38 11.25 -12.17
CA VAL A 316 21.40 11.36 -13.25
C VAL A 316 22.02 12.17 -14.39
N ASN A 317 22.14 11.54 -15.55
CA ASN A 317 22.60 12.16 -16.79
C ASN A 317 21.44 12.21 -17.78
N VAL A 318 21.00 13.40 -18.15
CA VAL A 318 20.05 13.63 -19.25
C VAL A 318 20.86 14.15 -20.44
N GLY A 319 20.99 13.34 -21.48
CA GLY A 319 21.72 13.71 -22.70
C GLY A 319 20.94 14.69 -23.59
N LEU A 320 21.57 15.15 -24.67
CA LEU A 320 21.00 16.15 -25.58
C LEU A 320 19.63 15.76 -26.18
N SER A 321 19.38 14.47 -26.39
CA SER A 321 18.08 13.93 -26.86
C SER A 321 17.17 13.45 -25.73
N GLY A 322 17.63 13.55 -24.47
CA GLY A 322 16.91 13.13 -23.29
C GLY A 322 15.73 14.04 -22.97
N ILE A 323 14.57 13.45 -22.68
CA ILE A 323 13.35 14.16 -22.33
C ILE A 323 12.79 13.58 -21.03
N ILE A 324 12.54 14.42 -20.03
CA ILE A 324 11.76 14.08 -18.83
C ILE A 324 10.61 15.07 -18.73
N GLU A 325 9.37 14.61 -18.90
CA GLU A 325 8.22 15.51 -18.97
C GLU A 325 6.99 15.00 -18.22
N ALA A 326 6.29 15.93 -17.58
CA ALA A 326 4.98 15.72 -16.99
C ALA A 326 4.10 16.93 -17.37
N ILE A 327 3.84 17.11 -18.67
CA ILE A 327 3.08 18.27 -19.16
C ILE A 327 1.58 18.06 -19.04
N GLY A 328 0.82 19.15 -18.92
CA GLY A 328 -0.63 19.12 -19.04
C GLY A 328 -1.08 18.89 -20.48
N GLY A 329 -2.24 18.25 -20.66
CA GLY A 329 -2.88 18.09 -21.96
C GLY A 329 -3.68 19.34 -22.36
N ASP A 330 -3.87 19.55 -23.66
CA ASP A 330 -4.63 20.69 -24.18
C ASP A 330 -6.14 20.54 -23.91
N GLY A 331 -6.85 21.66 -23.78
CA GLY A 331 -8.31 21.68 -23.81
C GLY A 331 -8.84 21.41 -25.23
N GLY A 332 -9.99 20.77 -25.34
CA GLY A 332 -10.65 20.52 -26.63
C GLY A 332 -11.24 21.79 -27.21
N ASP A 333 -11.19 21.96 -28.54
CA ASP A 333 -11.86 23.06 -29.23
C ASP A 333 -13.40 22.92 -29.13
N GLY A 334 -14.12 24.04 -29.14
CA GLY A 334 -15.57 24.07 -29.31
C GLY A 334 -15.97 23.85 -30.77
N ALA A 335 -17.07 23.12 -30.99
CA ALA A 335 -17.59 22.91 -32.34
C ALA A 335 -18.17 24.22 -32.91
N SER A 336 -18.08 24.38 -34.23
CA SER A 336 -18.89 25.39 -34.91
C SER A 336 -20.36 24.99 -34.89
N SER A 337 -21.23 25.98 -34.83
CA SER A 337 -22.68 25.80 -35.00
C SER A 337 -23.03 25.29 -36.40
N PHE A 338 -24.24 24.75 -36.55
CA PHE A 338 -24.67 24.10 -37.80
C PHE A 338 -26.12 24.41 -38.15
N CYS A 339 -26.41 24.44 -39.45
CA CYS A 339 -27.74 24.69 -40.01
C CYS A 339 -27.99 23.78 -41.22
N THR A 340 -29.16 23.14 -41.25
CA THR A 340 -29.70 22.46 -42.43
C THR A 340 -31.00 23.11 -42.91
N GLY A 341 -31.04 23.52 -44.19
CA GLY A 341 -32.22 24.12 -44.81
C GLY A 341 -32.32 25.64 -44.60
N ALA A 342 -33.54 26.17 -44.64
CA ALA A 342 -33.80 27.59 -44.43
C ALA A 342 -33.84 27.92 -42.93
N CYS A 343 -32.69 28.26 -42.34
CA CYS A 343 -32.61 28.67 -40.94
C CYS A 343 -32.91 30.16 -40.78
N ILE A 344 -33.95 30.48 -40.01
CA ILE A 344 -34.19 31.81 -39.45
C ILE A 344 -33.85 31.73 -37.96
N GLY A 345 -32.74 32.36 -37.56
CA GLY A 345 -32.25 32.32 -36.18
C GLY A 345 -30.76 32.62 -36.09
N LEU A 346 -30.26 32.62 -34.85
CA LEU A 346 -28.85 32.72 -34.51
C LEU A 346 -28.45 31.46 -33.76
N PHE A 347 -27.27 30.92 -34.06
CA PHE A 347 -26.70 29.79 -33.33
C PHE A 347 -25.26 30.12 -32.95
N ASP A 348 -24.96 30.01 -31.66
CA ASP A 348 -23.64 30.31 -31.11
C ASP A 348 -22.66 29.15 -31.34
N GLY A 349 -21.39 29.48 -31.53
CA GLY A 349 -20.32 28.48 -31.51
C GLY A 349 -20.12 27.91 -30.10
N GLY A 350 -19.65 26.67 -30.01
CA GLY A 350 -19.29 26.05 -28.74
C GLY A 350 -18.05 26.71 -28.12
N ASP A 351 -18.00 26.78 -26.79
CA ASP A 351 -16.84 27.30 -26.06
C ASP A 351 -15.70 26.27 -26.01
N GLY A 352 -14.44 26.73 -25.97
CA GLY A 352 -13.26 25.87 -25.86
C GLY A 352 -12.97 25.42 -24.42
N GLY A 353 -12.41 24.23 -24.25
CA GLY A 353 -12.01 23.68 -22.94
C GLY A 353 -10.73 24.33 -22.38
N GLY A 354 -10.57 24.31 -21.06
CA GLY A 354 -9.35 24.81 -20.40
C GLY A 354 -8.19 23.82 -20.47
N GLY A 355 -6.96 24.32 -20.59
CA GLY A 355 -5.75 23.50 -20.63
C GLY A 355 -5.40 22.88 -19.28
N GLY A 356 -4.87 21.66 -19.25
CA GLY A 356 -4.41 21.01 -18.02
C GLY A 356 -3.17 21.67 -17.43
N GLY A 357 -3.06 21.74 -16.11
CA GLY A 357 -1.85 22.17 -15.41
C GLY A 357 -0.70 21.18 -15.61
N GLY A 358 0.52 21.70 -15.72
CA GLY A 358 1.72 20.87 -15.78
C GLY A 358 2.02 20.25 -14.41
N GLY A 359 2.48 19.00 -14.41
CA GLY A 359 2.59 18.12 -13.24
C GLY A 359 3.81 18.37 -12.34
N ARG A 360 4.39 17.28 -11.81
CA ARG A 360 5.49 17.33 -10.85
C ARG A 360 6.68 16.48 -11.30
N ILE A 361 7.86 17.07 -11.31
CA ILE A 361 9.14 16.39 -11.50
C ILE A 361 10.01 16.68 -10.28
N SER A 362 10.49 15.63 -9.61
CA SER A 362 11.38 15.72 -8.46
C SER A 362 12.62 14.84 -8.70
N ILE A 363 13.80 15.45 -8.73
CA ILE A 363 15.08 14.77 -9.01
C ILE A 363 16.01 14.97 -7.82
N MET A 364 16.39 13.86 -7.17
CA MET A 364 17.26 13.83 -6.01
C MET A 364 18.56 13.08 -6.36
N THR A 365 19.72 13.74 -6.21
CA THR A 365 21.04 13.23 -6.64
C THR A 365 22.10 13.44 -5.56
N GLN A 366 23.28 12.83 -5.69
CA GLN A 366 24.45 13.29 -4.94
C GLN A 366 24.85 14.71 -5.39
N VAL A 367 25.57 15.42 -4.53
CA VAL A 367 26.14 16.75 -4.85
C VAL A 367 26.94 16.67 -6.16
N SER A 368 26.68 17.60 -7.08
CA SER A 368 27.32 17.70 -8.40
C SER A 368 27.12 16.50 -9.34
N ASN A 369 26.17 15.60 -9.08
CA ASN A 369 25.90 14.41 -9.89
C ASN A 369 24.56 14.47 -10.67
N PHE A 370 24.06 15.68 -10.94
CA PHE A 370 22.95 15.91 -11.86
C PHE A 370 23.44 16.68 -13.10
N ASN A 371 23.53 15.98 -14.22
CA ASN A 371 23.98 16.53 -15.50
C ASN A 371 22.81 16.59 -16.47
N ASN A 372 22.33 17.79 -16.82
CA ASN A 372 21.25 17.95 -17.80
C ASN A 372 21.73 18.71 -19.04
N GLN A 373 21.66 18.06 -20.20
CA GLN A 373 21.85 18.63 -21.52
C GLN A 373 20.57 18.55 -22.38
N GLY A 374 19.51 17.93 -21.87
CA GLY A 374 18.24 17.71 -22.58
C GLY A 374 17.09 18.55 -22.01
N THR A 375 15.87 18.09 -22.26
CA THR A 375 14.64 18.80 -21.89
C THR A 375 14.03 18.22 -20.62
N ILE A 376 13.72 19.09 -19.64
CA ILE A 376 12.90 18.75 -18.49
C ILE A 376 11.72 19.72 -18.43
N SER A 377 10.48 19.23 -18.61
CA SER A 377 9.30 20.08 -18.74
C SER A 377 8.13 19.70 -17.84
N VAL A 378 7.52 20.71 -17.26
CA VAL A 378 6.25 20.67 -16.52
C VAL A 378 5.34 21.80 -17.02
N SER A 379 5.33 22.11 -18.32
CA SER A 379 4.42 23.11 -18.89
C SER A 379 2.95 22.70 -18.74
N GLY A 380 2.07 23.68 -18.56
CA GLY A 380 0.64 23.47 -18.76
C GLY A 380 0.29 23.27 -20.24
N GLY A 381 -0.86 22.67 -20.50
CA GLY A 381 -1.46 22.56 -21.82
C GLY A 381 -2.20 23.83 -22.24
N SER A 382 -2.48 23.93 -23.53
CA SER A 382 -3.17 25.06 -24.14
C SER A 382 -4.67 25.05 -23.85
N GLY A 383 -5.32 26.22 -23.85
CA GLY A 383 -6.78 26.27 -23.91
C GLY A 383 -7.27 26.00 -25.33
N GLY A 384 -8.42 25.33 -25.45
CA GLY A 384 -9.08 25.07 -26.73
C GLY A 384 -9.74 26.33 -27.30
N SER A 385 -9.85 26.39 -28.62
CA SER A 385 -10.46 27.47 -29.38
C SER A 385 -11.98 27.47 -29.27
N GLY A 386 -12.61 28.63 -29.40
CA GLY A 386 -14.06 28.72 -29.58
C GLY A 386 -14.51 28.41 -31.02
N GLY A 387 -15.70 27.82 -31.17
CA GLY A 387 -16.30 27.51 -32.46
C GLY A 387 -16.94 28.72 -33.15
N LEU A 388 -17.21 28.60 -34.46
CA LEU A 388 -17.82 29.66 -35.25
C LEU A 388 -19.37 29.70 -35.12
N PRO A 389 -19.97 30.89 -35.15
CA PRO A 389 -21.42 31.06 -35.14
C PRO A 389 -22.07 30.88 -36.53
N TYR A 390 -23.39 30.76 -36.52
CA TYR A 390 -24.24 30.79 -37.70
C TYR A 390 -25.21 31.97 -37.59
N GLY A 391 -25.41 32.68 -38.71
CA GLY A 391 -26.24 33.88 -38.76
C GLY A 391 -25.65 34.99 -37.90
N THR A 392 -26.45 35.54 -36.98
CA THR A 392 -26.02 36.57 -36.03
C THR A 392 -25.64 35.99 -34.65
N GLY A 393 -25.19 34.74 -34.60
CA GLY A 393 -24.74 34.09 -33.38
C GLY A 393 -23.38 34.62 -32.90
N SER A 394 -23.00 34.25 -31.68
CA SER A 394 -21.73 34.61 -31.05
C SER A 394 -20.67 33.54 -31.31
N THR A 395 -19.44 33.95 -31.60
CA THR A 395 -18.28 33.04 -31.58
C THR A 395 -18.08 32.51 -30.17
N GLY A 396 -17.77 31.23 -30.05
CA GLY A 396 -17.44 30.62 -28.76
C GLY A 396 -16.22 31.28 -28.10
N VAL A 397 -16.16 31.22 -26.78
CA VAL A 397 -15.06 31.74 -25.99
C VAL A 397 -13.92 30.72 -25.93
N THR A 398 -12.69 31.16 -26.19
CA THR A 398 -11.47 30.34 -26.04
C THR A 398 -11.20 30.04 -24.57
N GLY A 399 -10.81 28.80 -24.25
CA GLY A 399 -10.37 28.42 -22.90
C GLY A 399 -9.01 29.03 -22.55
N SER A 400 -8.69 29.12 -21.26
CA SER A 400 -7.37 29.58 -20.80
C SER A 400 -6.37 28.42 -20.69
N THR A 401 -5.09 28.76 -20.80
CA THR A 401 -3.95 27.83 -20.66
C THR A 401 -3.80 27.34 -19.22
N GLY A 402 -3.40 26.08 -19.03
CA GLY A 402 -2.98 25.57 -17.73
C GLY A 402 -1.70 26.25 -17.24
N SER A 403 -1.53 26.32 -15.93
CA SER A 403 -0.29 26.83 -15.31
C SER A 403 0.84 25.81 -15.38
N THR A 404 2.07 26.30 -15.44
CA THR A 404 3.28 25.49 -15.27
C THR A 404 3.30 24.80 -13.89
N GLY A 405 3.80 23.58 -13.87
CA GLY A 405 3.96 22.75 -12.70
C GLY A 405 5.20 22.99 -11.87
N VAL A 406 5.57 21.98 -11.09
CA VAL A 406 6.72 22.04 -10.19
C VAL A 406 7.81 21.09 -10.67
N ASN A 407 8.95 21.66 -11.04
CA ASN A 407 10.21 20.94 -11.26
C ASN A 407 11.18 21.30 -10.13
N ASN A 408 11.66 20.31 -9.37
CA ASN A 408 12.59 20.53 -8.27
C ASN A 408 13.78 19.56 -8.33
N SER A 409 14.98 20.08 -8.12
CA SER A 409 16.20 19.28 -7.98
C SER A 409 16.79 19.46 -6.58
N SER A 410 17.13 18.36 -5.91
CA SER A 410 17.70 18.35 -4.56
C SER A 410 18.91 17.42 -4.44
N THR A 411 19.73 17.64 -3.40
CA THR A 411 20.90 16.81 -3.11
C THR A 411 20.71 15.98 -1.84
N TRP A 412 21.34 14.82 -1.80
CA TRP A 412 21.40 13.95 -0.62
C TRP A 412 22.74 13.20 -0.55
N ALA A 413 22.97 12.45 0.53
CA ALA A 413 24.24 11.76 0.77
C ALA A 413 24.56 10.65 -0.25
N GLY A 414 23.55 10.10 -0.92
CA GLY A 414 23.70 8.99 -1.85
C GLY A 414 23.60 7.61 -1.20
N TYR A 415 23.42 6.59 -2.03
CA TYR A 415 23.58 5.17 -1.69
C TYR A 415 25.07 4.88 -1.47
N THR A 416 25.60 5.36 -0.35
CA THR A 416 27.00 5.23 0.06
C THR A 416 27.19 3.91 0.79
N VAL A 417 27.85 2.95 0.13
CA VAL A 417 28.37 1.75 0.81
C VAL A 417 29.67 2.16 1.53
N SER A 418 29.52 2.79 2.69
CA SER A 418 30.62 3.08 3.59
C SER A 418 30.65 2.03 4.70
N SER A 419 31.78 1.31 4.80
CA SER A 419 32.03 0.35 5.87
C SER A 419 31.88 1.04 7.23
N GLY A 420 30.90 0.63 8.03
CA GLY A 420 30.67 1.16 9.38
C GLY A 420 29.67 2.32 9.50
N ALA A 421 28.89 2.65 8.46
CA ALA A 421 27.78 3.60 8.59
C ALA A 421 26.41 2.90 8.56
N SER A 422 25.68 2.96 9.68
CA SER A 422 24.27 2.50 9.73
C SER A 422 23.38 3.47 8.95
N GLN A 423 22.85 3.01 7.82
CA GLN A 423 21.85 3.74 7.02
C GLN A 423 20.45 3.21 7.32
N ASN A 424 19.49 4.10 7.59
CA ASN A 424 18.11 3.75 7.95
C ASN A 424 17.14 3.84 6.75
N ASP A 425 17.62 3.47 5.56
CA ASP A 425 16.90 3.54 4.27
C ASP A 425 16.39 2.14 3.87
N GLY A 426 15.50 1.55 4.68
CA GLY A 426 14.89 0.25 4.39
C GLY A 426 13.90 -0.24 5.46
N SER A 427 12.89 -0.99 5.03
CA SER A 427 12.06 -1.82 5.93
C SER A 427 12.31 -3.28 5.59
N PHE A 428 12.81 -4.03 6.57
CA PHE A 428 13.02 -5.47 6.44
C PHE A 428 11.88 -6.18 7.15
N ILE A 429 11.00 -6.80 6.38
CA ILE A 429 10.01 -7.73 6.94
C ILE A 429 10.74 -9.05 7.14
N THR A 430 11.12 -9.35 8.38
CA THR A 430 11.38 -10.74 8.78
C THR A 430 10.04 -11.43 8.95
N ASP A 431 9.97 -12.73 8.70
CA ASP A 431 8.85 -13.53 9.19
C ASP A 431 8.71 -13.32 10.70
N ALA A 432 7.48 -13.40 11.21
CA ALA A 432 7.23 -13.27 12.64
C ALA A 432 8.10 -14.29 13.39
N TRP A 433 8.95 -13.81 14.30
CA TRP A 433 9.63 -14.68 15.24
C TRP A 433 8.56 -15.43 16.02
N SER A 434 8.31 -16.69 15.64
CA SER A 434 7.53 -17.58 16.48
C SER A 434 8.27 -17.64 17.80
N PRO A 435 7.68 -17.18 18.91
CA PRO A 435 8.28 -17.45 20.21
C PRO A 435 8.35 -18.97 20.30
N ASN A 436 9.55 -19.51 20.56
CA ASN A 436 9.71 -20.91 20.93
C ASN A 436 8.63 -21.21 21.97
N GLY A 437 7.67 -22.05 21.61
CA GLY A 437 6.40 -22.17 22.34
C GLY A 437 6.70 -22.31 23.82
N GLY A 438 6.31 -21.29 24.60
CA GLY A 438 6.78 -21.14 25.97
C GLY A 438 6.50 -22.43 26.72
N GLN A 439 7.57 -23.08 27.21
CA GLN A 439 7.41 -24.31 27.99
C GLN A 439 6.43 -24.00 29.12
N ILE A 440 5.41 -24.86 29.26
CA ILE A 440 4.50 -24.81 30.40
C ILE A 440 5.40 -25.03 31.63
N ILE A 441 5.60 -23.99 32.42
CA ILE A 441 6.32 -24.09 33.68
C ILE A 441 5.34 -24.69 34.69
N ASP A 442 5.62 -25.90 35.14
CA ASP A 442 4.77 -26.60 36.10
C ASP A 442 4.63 -25.78 37.39
N GLY A 443 3.38 -25.42 37.72
CA GLY A 443 3.04 -24.77 38.98
C GLY A 443 3.12 -25.77 40.13
N TRP A 444 4.06 -25.57 41.05
CA TRP A 444 4.27 -26.42 42.21
C TRP A 444 3.79 -25.72 43.49
N VAL A 445 3.16 -26.48 44.39
CA VAL A 445 2.63 -25.98 45.67
C VAL A 445 3.39 -26.66 46.80
N ASN A 446 4.09 -25.87 47.61
CA ASN A 446 4.86 -26.37 48.74
C ASN A 446 4.14 -26.05 50.06
N HIS A 447 4.18 -26.96 51.04
CA HIS A 447 3.46 -26.82 52.30
C HIS A 447 4.34 -27.16 53.50
N THR A 448 4.39 -26.25 54.47
CA THR A 448 4.86 -26.52 55.84
C THR A 448 3.65 -26.58 56.78
N SER A 449 3.65 -27.52 57.73
CA SER A 449 2.52 -27.70 58.66
C SER A 449 2.97 -28.39 59.95
N THR A 450 2.50 -27.88 61.09
CA THR A 450 2.76 -28.45 62.42
C THR A 450 1.57 -29.28 62.87
N ILE A 451 1.73 -30.61 62.98
CA ILE A 451 0.64 -31.55 63.28
C ILE A 451 0.81 -32.12 64.71
N PRO A 452 -0.21 -32.11 65.59
CA PRO A 452 -0.15 -32.74 66.90
C PRO A 452 -0.03 -34.28 66.84
N LEU A 453 0.59 -34.88 67.85
CA LEU A 453 0.62 -36.33 68.06
C LEU A 453 -0.79 -36.94 67.98
N ASN A 454 -0.90 -38.12 67.34
CA ASN A 454 -2.14 -38.87 67.11
C ASN A 454 -3.20 -38.15 66.24
N SER A 455 -2.78 -37.18 65.42
CA SER A 455 -3.60 -36.54 64.38
C SER A 455 -3.03 -36.84 63.00
N SER A 456 -3.90 -36.98 61.98
CA SER A 456 -3.49 -37.05 60.58
C SER A 456 -4.03 -35.84 59.81
N LEU A 457 -3.21 -35.32 58.90
CA LEU A 457 -3.59 -34.28 57.95
C LEU A 457 -3.50 -34.86 56.55
N ILE A 458 -4.63 -34.93 55.85
CA ILE A 458 -4.72 -35.46 54.49
C ILE A 458 -5.07 -34.30 53.56
N PHE A 459 -4.11 -33.88 52.74
CA PHE A 459 -4.36 -32.91 51.69
C PHE A 459 -5.03 -33.60 50.49
N LYS A 460 -6.06 -32.97 49.93
CA LYS A 460 -6.65 -33.35 48.64
C LYS A 460 -6.67 -32.12 47.75
N TYR A 461 -5.87 -32.16 46.69
CA TYR A 461 -5.81 -31.10 45.69
C TYR A 461 -6.82 -31.36 44.58
N ARG A 462 -7.50 -30.30 44.14
CA ARG A 462 -8.15 -30.21 42.84
C ARG A 462 -7.66 -28.90 42.22
N TYR A 463 -6.96 -29.01 41.11
CA TYR A 463 -6.59 -27.88 40.27
C TYR A 463 -7.49 -27.86 39.03
N THR A 464 -7.82 -26.66 38.56
CA THR A 464 -8.54 -26.44 37.31
C THR A 464 -7.75 -25.39 36.54
N ILE A 465 -7.14 -25.76 35.42
CA ILE A 465 -6.41 -24.81 34.57
C ILE A 465 -7.42 -24.18 33.61
N SER A 466 -7.82 -22.93 33.87
CA SER A 466 -8.68 -22.15 32.98
C SER A 466 -7.84 -21.46 31.90
N GLY A 467 -7.76 -22.08 30.73
CA GLY A 467 -7.23 -21.42 29.53
C GLY A 467 -8.20 -20.36 29.02
N LEU A 468 -8.02 -19.10 29.41
CA LEU A 468 -8.67 -17.96 28.77
C LEU A 468 -8.01 -17.68 27.43
N THR A 469 -8.50 -18.33 26.37
CA THR A 469 -8.15 -17.99 24.98
C THR A 469 -8.92 -16.75 24.55
N THR A 470 -8.51 -15.57 25.01
CA THR A 470 -9.04 -14.27 24.57
C THR A 470 -7.91 -13.25 24.42
N ASP A 471 -7.11 -13.42 23.36
CA ASP A 471 -6.42 -12.31 22.70
C ASP A 471 -7.23 -11.94 21.44
N THR A 472 -7.65 -10.68 21.36
CA THR A 472 -8.19 -10.00 20.17
C THR A 472 -7.65 -8.58 20.14
#